data_AF-H6QSC4-F1
#
_entry.id   AF-H6QSC4-F1
#
_cell.length_a   1.000
_cell.length_b   1.000
_cell.length_c   1.000
_cell.angle_alpha   90.00
_cell.angle_beta   90.00
_cell.angle_gamma   90.00
#
_symmetry.space_group_name_H-M   'P 1'
#
loop_
_entity.id
_entity.type
_entity.pdbx_description
1 polymer ?
#
loop_
_entity_poly.entity_id
_entity_poly.type
_entity_poly.pdbx_seq_one_letter_code
_entity_poly.pdbx_strand_id
1 'polypeptide(L)'
;MLNRTQLGPLSMGACLVLACCVAGWPSMAHSPSANEKLRSRQSQQTIFEAAMNNQVQASHLPAEALVYTAANGQPYATPLAAQRIGVDGPLLLQDSHLIDNQAHFNRKNIPDRVVHALGAGAHGIFTTTTDFAQSIHDDESFPKR
;
A
#
# COMPACT_ATOMS: atom_id res chain seq x y z
N MET A 1 52.50 8.15 45.02
CA MET A 1 51.33 9.03 44.84
C MET A 1 51.05 9.14 43.34
N LEU A 2 50.23 8.25 42.80
CA LEU A 2 49.74 8.29 41.43
C LEU A 2 48.22 8.28 41.51
N ASN A 3 47.60 9.41 41.15
CA ASN A 3 46.18 9.64 41.25
C ASN A 3 45.42 8.77 40.24
N ARG A 4 44.51 7.97 40.79
CA ARG A 4 43.60 7.06 40.11
C ARG A 4 42.25 7.76 40.00
N THR A 5 41.98 8.45 38.89
CA THR A 5 40.63 8.95 38.55
C THR A 5 40.49 9.03 37.04
N GLN A 6 39.31 8.64 36.55
CA GLN A 6 38.82 8.63 35.14
C GLN A 6 38.90 7.27 34.43
N LEU A 7 38.11 6.31 34.93
CA LEU A 7 37.61 5.15 34.18
C LEU A 7 36.09 5.04 34.43
N GLY A 8 35.29 5.19 33.37
CA GLY A 8 33.84 4.91 33.31
C GLY A 8 33.11 5.83 32.31
N PRO A 9 32.02 5.39 31.61
CA PRO A 9 31.25 4.15 31.79
C PRO A 9 31.05 3.36 30.46
N LEU A 10 31.72 2.21 30.31
CA LEU A 10 31.31 1.15 29.36
C LEU A 10 30.64 0.02 30.16
N SER A 11 29.41 0.23 30.66
CA SER A 11 28.70 -0.82 31.43
C SER A 11 27.18 -0.62 31.50
N MET A 12 26.54 -0.35 30.37
CA MET A 12 25.07 -0.49 30.27
C MET A 12 24.58 -1.30 29.07
N GLY A 13 25.38 -1.44 28.00
CA GLY A 13 25.01 -2.26 26.84
C GLY A 13 25.22 -3.77 27.01
N ALA A 14 26.17 -4.19 27.85
CA ALA A 14 26.55 -5.61 27.97
C ALA A 14 25.61 -6.43 28.90
N CYS A 15 24.90 -5.78 29.82
CA CYS A 15 23.98 -6.49 30.74
C CYS A 15 22.61 -6.81 30.11
N LEU A 16 22.19 -6.10 29.06
CA LEU A 16 20.89 -6.34 28.41
C LEU A 16 20.91 -7.54 27.45
N VAL A 17 22.09 -7.88 26.89
CA VAL A 17 22.22 -9.01 25.95
C VAL A 17 22.29 -10.35 26.68
N LEU A 18 22.83 -10.37 27.91
CA LEU A 18 22.98 -11.61 28.70
C LEU A 18 21.70 -12.04 29.44
N ALA A 19 20.73 -11.14 29.62
CA ALA A 19 19.44 -11.47 30.24
C ALA A 19 18.47 -12.19 29.28
N CYS A 20 18.60 -12.00 27.96
CA CYS A 20 17.74 -12.65 26.96
C CYS A 20 18.05 -14.15 26.74
N CYS A 21 19.16 -14.67 27.26
CA CYS A 21 19.56 -16.06 27.03
C CYS A 21 19.10 -17.05 28.13
N VAL A 22 18.67 -16.56 29.30
CA VAL A 22 18.31 -17.42 30.45
C VAL A 22 16.82 -17.35 30.80
N ALA A 23 16.13 -16.26 30.46
CA ALA A 23 14.68 -16.25 30.41
C ALA A 23 14.28 -16.79 29.03
N GLY A 24 13.90 -18.06 28.99
CA GLY A 24 13.44 -18.73 27.78
C GLY A 24 12.56 -17.82 26.93
N TRP A 25 12.82 -17.85 25.62
CA TRP A 25 11.91 -17.39 24.60
C TRP A 25 10.48 -17.69 25.07
N PRO A 26 9.58 -16.70 25.22
CA PRO A 26 8.19 -17.05 25.35
C PRO A 26 7.85 -17.73 24.04
N SER A 27 7.80 -19.05 24.09
CA SER A 27 7.18 -19.90 23.10
C SER A 27 5.74 -19.44 23.01
N MET A 28 5.52 -18.40 22.21
CA MET A 28 4.21 -17.98 21.73
C MET A 28 3.84 -18.90 20.55
N ALA A 29 4.09 -20.20 20.70
CA ALA A 29 3.23 -21.20 20.09
C ALA A 29 1.98 -21.26 20.97
N HIS A 30 1.13 -20.23 20.86
CA HIS A 30 -0.26 -20.40 21.21
C HIS A 30 -0.79 -21.41 20.19
N SER A 31 -0.82 -22.68 20.60
CA SER A 31 -1.61 -23.69 19.92
C SER A 31 -2.99 -23.08 19.68
N PRO A 32 -3.45 -22.97 18.42
CA PRO A 32 -4.77 -22.44 18.16
C PRO A 32 -5.75 -23.37 18.90
N SER A 33 -6.35 -22.82 19.96
CA SER A 33 -7.47 -23.47 20.65
C SER A 33 -8.47 -23.88 19.57
N ALA A 34 -9.11 -25.05 19.70
CA ALA A 34 -10.07 -25.60 18.73
C ALA A 34 -11.30 -24.70 18.45
N ASN A 35 -11.34 -23.50 19.03
CA ASN A 35 -12.29 -22.43 18.81
C ASN A 35 -11.69 -21.15 18.22
N GLU A 36 -10.47 -21.19 17.68
CA GLU A 36 -9.96 -20.13 16.81
C GLU A 36 -10.81 -20.16 15.54
N LYS A 37 -11.87 -19.35 15.56
CA LYS A 37 -12.77 -19.14 14.43
C LYS A 37 -11.91 -18.91 13.21
N LEU A 38 -11.89 -19.90 12.32
CA LEU A 38 -11.38 -19.77 10.96
C LEU A 38 -11.79 -18.38 10.50
N ARG A 39 -10.81 -17.52 10.21
CA ARG A 39 -11.03 -16.14 9.78
C ARG A 39 -12.21 -16.18 8.83
N SER A 40 -13.34 -15.58 9.25
CA SER A 40 -14.56 -15.64 8.45
C SER A 40 -14.16 -15.27 7.05
N ARG A 41 -14.51 -16.11 6.06
CA ARG A 41 -14.25 -15.81 4.65
C ARG A 41 -14.72 -14.38 4.47
N GLN A 42 -13.77 -13.45 4.29
CA GLN A 42 -14.10 -12.05 4.11
C GLN A 42 -15.09 -12.06 2.95
N SER A 43 -16.33 -11.67 3.25
CA SER A 43 -17.36 -11.53 2.25
C SER A 43 -16.76 -10.67 1.14
N GLN A 44 -17.18 -10.90 -0.11
CA GLN A 44 -16.66 -10.22 -1.29
C GLN A 44 -16.73 -8.67 -1.21
N GLN A 45 -17.32 -8.12 -0.15
CA GLN A 45 -17.40 -6.72 0.21
C GLN A 45 -16.03 -6.07 0.53
N THR A 46 -15.00 -6.81 0.96
CA THR A 46 -13.74 -6.16 1.41
C THR A 46 -12.80 -5.70 0.30
N ILE A 47 -12.91 -6.22 -0.93
CA ILE A 47 -12.06 -5.79 -2.06
C ILE A 47 -12.59 -4.48 -2.65
N PHE A 48 -13.90 -4.36 -2.80
CA PHE A 48 -14.53 -3.17 -3.37
C PHE A 48 -14.34 -1.95 -2.47
N GLU A 49 -14.56 -2.12 -1.17
CA GLU A 49 -14.40 -1.04 -0.19
C GLU A 49 -12.93 -0.61 -0.06
N ALA A 50 -11.99 -1.56 -0.07
CA ALA A 50 -10.56 -1.24 -0.08
C ALA A 50 -10.11 -0.52 -1.36
N ALA A 51 -10.64 -0.92 -2.53
CA ALA A 51 -10.36 -0.23 -3.79
C ALA A 51 -10.94 1.20 -3.80
N MET A 52 -12.14 1.39 -3.23
CA MET A 52 -12.76 2.70 -3.08
C MET A 52 -11.90 3.60 -2.17
N ASN A 53 -11.41 3.07 -1.06
CA ASN A 53 -10.56 3.82 -0.12
C ASN A 53 -9.21 4.22 -0.75
N ASN A 54 -8.60 3.38 -1.57
CA ASN A 54 -7.37 3.74 -2.30
C ASN A 54 -7.59 4.86 -3.32
N GLN A 55 -8.76 4.94 -3.95
CA GLN A 55 -9.09 6.05 -4.86
C GLN A 55 -9.32 7.37 -4.11
N VAL A 56 -9.95 7.29 -2.93
CA VAL A 56 -10.22 8.46 -2.06
C VAL A 56 -8.95 8.97 -1.36
N GLN A 57 -7.86 8.19 -1.34
CA GLN A 57 -6.55 8.63 -0.83
C GLN A 57 -5.87 9.70 -1.70
N ALA A 58 -6.39 10.00 -2.90
CA ALA A 58 -5.95 11.18 -3.62
C ALA A 58 -6.21 12.42 -2.76
N SER A 59 -5.27 13.37 -2.76
CA SER A 59 -5.41 14.62 -2.02
C SER A 59 -6.73 15.31 -2.37
N HIS A 60 -7.53 15.64 -1.36
CA HIS A 60 -8.77 16.43 -1.52
C HIS A 60 -8.52 17.89 -1.94
N LEU A 61 -7.26 18.31 -1.96
CA LEU A 61 -6.84 19.66 -2.34
C LEU A 61 -6.86 19.82 -3.86
N PRO A 62 -7.19 21.02 -4.38
CA PRO A 62 -7.13 21.29 -5.81
C PRO A 62 -5.68 21.16 -6.32
N ALA A 63 -5.51 20.77 -7.58
CA ALA A 63 -4.19 20.54 -8.20
C ALA A 63 -3.24 21.75 -8.06
N GLU A 64 -3.77 22.97 -8.10
CA GLU A 64 -3.01 24.22 -7.91
C GLU A 64 -2.32 24.31 -6.54
N ALA A 65 -2.89 23.69 -5.51
CA ALA A 65 -2.34 23.70 -4.16
C ALA A 65 -1.33 22.56 -3.91
N LEU A 66 -1.13 21.67 -4.89
CA LEU A 66 -0.20 20.54 -4.76
C LEU A 66 1.19 20.91 -5.26
N VAL A 67 2.20 20.49 -4.50
CA VAL A 67 3.59 20.51 -4.95
C VAL A 67 3.81 19.32 -5.87
N TYR A 68 4.36 19.58 -7.06
CA TYR A 68 4.77 18.52 -7.96
C TYR A 68 5.97 17.75 -7.39
N THR A 69 5.88 16.42 -7.39
CA THR A 69 6.91 15.53 -6.84
C THR A 69 7.33 14.46 -7.84
N ALA A 70 8.58 14.01 -7.72
CA ALA A 70 9.03 12.78 -8.35
C ALA A 70 8.37 11.55 -7.71
N ALA A 71 8.53 10.36 -8.32
CA ALA A 71 7.91 9.12 -7.86
C ALA A 71 8.32 8.71 -6.42
N ASN A 72 9.49 9.17 -5.97
CA ASN A 72 9.99 8.97 -4.61
C ASN A 72 9.50 10.02 -3.59
N GLY A 73 8.60 10.92 -3.99
CA GLY A 73 8.07 11.99 -3.13
C GLY A 73 8.97 13.24 -3.02
N GLN A 74 10.10 13.29 -3.72
CA GLN A 74 10.95 14.48 -3.73
C GLN A 74 10.28 15.63 -4.50
N PRO A 75 10.18 16.85 -3.94
CA PRO A 75 9.63 17.99 -4.66
C PRO A 75 10.52 18.37 -5.86
N TYR A 76 9.90 18.68 -7.00
CA TYR A 76 10.61 19.05 -8.22
C TYR A 76 10.00 20.33 -8.82
N ALA A 77 10.80 21.39 -8.92
CA ALA A 77 10.30 22.73 -9.23
C ALA A 77 9.87 22.93 -10.70
N THR A 78 10.48 22.19 -11.64
CA THR A 78 10.28 22.42 -13.08
C THR A 78 9.91 21.12 -13.81
N PRO A 79 8.65 20.65 -13.72
CA PRO A 79 8.24 19.32 -14.20
C PRO A 79 8.44 19.06 -15.69
N LEU A 80 8.55 20.12 -16.51
CA LEU A 80 8.68 20.03 -17.96
C LEU A 80 10.12 20.24 -18.46
N ALA A 81 11.05 20.56 -17.55
CA ALA A 81 12.45 20.75 -17.90
C ALA A 81 13.21 19.42 -17.85
N ALA A 82 14.28 19.33 -18.63
CA ALA A 82 15.19 18.19 -18.64
C ALA A 82 16.62 18.66 -18.40
N GLN A 83 17.41 17.87 -17.67
CA GLN A 83 18.78 18.22 -17.37
C GLN A 83 19.70 17.97 -18.57
N ARG A 84 20.44 19.00 -18.97
CA ARG A 84 21.37 18.98 -20.10
C ARG A 84 22.61 19.83 -19.85
N ILE A 85 23.65 19.58 -20.64
CA ILE A 85 24.87 20.40 -20.63
C ILE A 85 24.65 21.63 -21.51
N GLY A 86 24.45 22.80 -20.90
CA GLY A 86 24.17 24.04 -21.65
C GLY A 86 22.78 24.04 -22.32
N VAL A 87 22.51 25.06 -23.14
CA VAL A 87 21.18 25.26 -23.76
C VAL A 87 20.88 24.19 -24.83
N ASP A 88 21.87 23.89 -25.67
CA ASP A 88 21.75 22.98 -26.83
C ASP A 88 22.63 21.72 -26.73
N GLY A 89 23.07 21.36 -25.52
CA GLY A 89 23.88 20.14 -25.35
C GLY A 89 23.05 18.87 -25.11
N PRO A 90 23.75 17.74 -24.98
CA PRO A 90 23.12 16.44 -24.78
C PRO A 90 22.40 16.36 -23.42
N LEU A 91 21.39 15.48 -23.36
CA LEU A 91 20.71 15.11 -22.12
C LEU A 91 21.63 14.32 -21.21
N LEU A 92 21.49 14.52 -19.91
CA LEU A 92 22.28 13.83 -18.90
C LEU A 92 21.54 12.60 -18.39
N LEU A 93 22.24 11.46 -18.32
CA LEU A 93 21.70 10.22 -17.76
C LEU A 93 21.48 10.29 -16.24
N GLN A 94 22.08 11.27 -15.56
CA GLN A 94 21.88 11.48 -14.13
C GLN A 94 20.50 12.07 -13.79
N ASP A 95 19.75 12.52 -14.79
CA ASP A 95 18.39 13.03 -14.61
C ASP A 95 17.41 11.87 -14.36
N SER A 96 17.31 11.48 -13.08
CA SER A 96 16.38 10.43 -12.65
C SER A 96 14.91 10.80 -12.88
N HIS A 97 14.56 12.09 -12.76
CA HIS A 97 13.19 12.57 -12.92
C HIS A 97 12.69 12.36 -14.35
N LEU A 98 13.48 12.74 -15.35
CA LEU A 98 13.14 12.53 -16.75
C LEU A 98 13.01 11.04 -17.09
N ILE A 99 13.96 10.23 -16.62
CA ILE A 99 14.00 8.79 -16.87
C ILE A 99 12.75 8.12 -16.28
N ASP A 100 12.41 8.43 -15.04
CA ASP A 100 11.26 7.87 -14.35
C ASP A 100 9.94 8.21 -15.06
N ASN A 101 9.78 9.45 -15.51
CA ASN A 101 8.59 9.88 -16.25
C ASN A 101 8.43 9.14 -17.58
N GLN A 102 9.50 9.02 -18.36
CA GLN A 102 9.46 8.28 -19.63
C GLN A 102 9.23 6.78 -19.40
N ALA A 103 9.88 6.22 -18.38
CA ALA A 103 9.74 4.83 -17.99
C ALA A 103 8.32 4.50 -17.52
N HIS A 104 7.69 5.41 -16.78
CA HIS A 104 6.29 5.28 -16.36
C HIS A 104 5.34 5.38 -17.56
N PHE A 105 5.54 6.37 -18.45
CA PHE A 105 4.73 6.53 -19.66
C PHE A 105 4.77 5.30 -20.57
N ASN A 106 5.96 4.74 -20.79
CA ASN A 106 6.14 3.55 -21.63
C ASN A 106 5.40 2.31 -21.11
N ARG A 107 5.04 2.27 -19.81
CA ARG A 107 4.40 1.13 -19.14
C ARG A 107 2.97 1.40 -18.70
N LYS A 108 2.35 2.50 -19.15
CA LYS A 108 0.97 2.84 -18.78
C LYS A 108 -0.08 1.91 -19.39
N ASN A 109 0.24 1.29 -20.52
CA ASN A 109 -0.70 0.46 -21.25
C ASN A 109 -0.71 -0.96 -20.65
N ILE A 110 -1.91 -1.45 -20.33
CA ILE A 110 -2.19 -2.81 -19.89
C ILE A 110 -3.10 -3.42 -20.96
N PRO A 111 -3.01 -4.72 -21.27
CA PRO A 111 -3.90 -5.34 -22.24
C PRO A 111 -5.37 -5.17 -21.85
N ASP A 112 -6.19 -4.83 -22.84
CA ASP A 112 -7.63 -4.66 -22.67
C ASP A 112 -8.34 -5.99 -22.40
N ARG A 113 -9.58 -5.91 -21.89
CA ARG A 113 -10.45 -7.08 -21.72
C ARG A 113 -10.76 -7.69 -23.11
N VAL A 114 -10.69 -9.01 -23.21
CA VAL A 114 -10.93 -9.77 -24.47
C VAL A 114 -12.27 -9.43 -25.11
N VAL A 115 -13.30 -9.16 -24.30
CA VAL A 115 -14.63 -8.71 -24.71
C VAL A 115 -15.08 -7.54 -23.85
N HIS A 116 -15.96 -6.68 -24.37
CA HIS A 116 -16.42 -5.46 -23.70
C HIS A 116 -15.25 -4.55 -23.24
N ALA A 117 -14.25 -4.37 -24.11
CA ALA A 117 -13.09 -3.52 -23.84
C ALA A 117 -13.48 -2.05 -23.58
N LEU A 118 -14.51 -1.57 -24.28
CA LEU A 118 -15.07 -0.24 -24.08
C LEU A 118 -16.22 -0.31 -23.07
N GLY A 119 -16.11 0.45 -21.99
CA GLY A 119 -17.14 0.58 -20.97
C GLY A 119 -16.86 1.76 -20.05
N ALA A 120 -17.89 2.23 -19.37
CA ALA A 120 -17.81 3.22 -18.30
C ALA A 120 -18.46 2.65 -17.04
N GLY A 121 -17.99 3.08 -15.86
CA GLY A 121 -18.50 2.62 -14.56
C GLY A 121 -18.93 3.79 -13.68
N ALA A 122 -19.86 3.53 -12.77
CA ALA A 122 -20.26 4.44 -11.70
C ALA A 122 -20.41 3.65 -10.39
N HIS A 123 -20.09 4.28 -9.26
CA HIS A 123 -20.32 3.71 -7.93
C HIS A 123 -21.76 4.03 -7.47
N GLY A 124 -22.38 3.09 -6.75
CA GLY A 124 -23.73 3.26 -6.22
C GLY A 124 -24.06 2.22 -5.17
N ILE A 125 -25.19 2.41 -4.50
CA ILE A 125 -25.71 1.48 -3.50
C ILE A 125 -26.99 0.87 -4.06
N PHE A 126 -27.08 -0.45 -4.02
CA PHE A 126 -28.31 -1.17 -4.34
C PHE A 126 -29.15 -1.32 -3.08
N THR A 127 -30.40 -0.87 -3.11
CA THR A 127 -31.38 -1.03 -2.02
C THR A 127 -32.60 -1.76 -2.54
N THR A 128 -32.91 -2.91 -1.96
CA THR A 128 -34.08 -3.71 -2.30
C THR A 128 -35.34 -3.09 -1.67
N THR A 129 -36.38 -2.85 -2.47
CA THR A 129 -37.65 -2.26 -2.00
C THR A 129 -38.71 -3.29 -1.62
N THR A 130 -38.53 -4.56 -1.97
CA THR A 130 -39.52 -5.64 -1.81
C THR A 130 -38.88 -6.92 -1.26
N ASP A 131 -39.62 -7.71 -0.49
CA ASP A 131 -39.11 -8.91 0.19
C ASP A 131 -39.02 -10.16 -0.71
N PHE A 132 -38.61 -9.99 -1.97
CA PHE A 132 -38.38 -11.10 -2.91
C PHE A 132 -37.12 -11.91 -2.58
N ALA A 133 -36.26 -11.41 -1.69
CA ALA A 133 -35.08 -12.14 -1.24
C ALA A 133 -35.45 -13.42 -0.47
N GLN A 134 -36.58 -13.40 0.25
CA GLN A 134 -37.04 -14.54 1.03
C GLN A 134 -37.61 -15.64 0.13
N SER A 135 -38.38 -15.29 -0.91
CA SER A 135 -38.92 -16.28 -1.85
C SER A 135 -37.83 -17.01 -2.65
N ILE A 136 -36.69 -16.37 -2.95
CA ILE A 136 -35.57 -17.02 -3.64
C ILE A 136 -34.84 -18.01 -2.71
N HIS A 137 -34.87 -17.78 -1.39
CA HIS A 137 -34.27 -18.71 -0.42
C HIS A 137 -35.15 -19.95 -0.19
N ASP A 138 -36.47 -19.78 -0.27
CA ASP A 138 -37.49 -20.77 0.06
C ASP A 138 -37.98 -21.61 -1.15
N ASP A 139 -37.54 -21.28 -2.37
CA ASP A 139 -37.88 -22.03 -3.59
C ASP A 139 -36.99 -23.30 -3.71
N GLU A 140 -37.48 -24.43 -3.20
CA GLU A 140 -36.86 -25.77 -3.32
C GLU A 140 -36.64 -26.23 -4.78
N SER A 141 -37.18 -25.49 -5.76
CA SER A 141 -37.03 -25.76 -7.19
C SER A 141 -35.66 -25.41 -7.77
N PHE A 142 -34.87 -24.56 -7.10
CA PHE A 142 -33.52 -24.22 -7.53
C PHE A 142 -32.47 -25.13 -6.86
N PRO A 143 -31.73 -25.96 -7.62
CA PRO A 143 -30.74 -26.85 -7.03
C PRO A 143 -29.61 -26.03 -6.39
N LYS A 144 -29.49 -26.11 -5.07
CA LYS A 144 -28.32 -25.63 -4.32
C LYS A 144 -27.14 -26.51 -4.73
N ARG A 145 -26.27 -26.02 -5.61
CA ARG A 145 -24.98 -26.67 -5.93
C ARG A 145 -24.02 -26.60 -4.75
#